data_AF-A0A4Y2P4N4-F1
#
_entry.id   AF-A0A4Y2P4N4-F1
#
_cell.length_a   1.000
_cell.length_b   1.000
_cell.length_c   1.000
_cell.angle_alpha   90.00
_cell.angle_beta   90.00
_cell.angle_gamma   90.00
#
_symmetry.space_group_name_H-M   'P 1'
#
loop_
_entity.id
_entity.type
_entity.pdbx_description
1 polymer ?
#
loop_
_entity_poly.entity_id
_entity_poly.type
_entity_poly.pdbx_seq_one_letter_code
_entity_poly.pdbx_strand_id
1 'polypeptide(L)' 'MQKEEYEEWMSIDEDIPVSVTLADLEICQAVCERDQAVKVDNSDGDECVEENPPTNAEMMQALDILKRGEQHRSTS' A
#
# COMPACT_ATOMS: atom_id res chain seq x y z
N MET A 1 -22.09 -0.94 -15.54
CA MET A 1 -22.80 -0.72 -14.28
C MET A 1 -24.11 -0.06 -14.63
N GLN A 2 -25.21 -0.77 -14.44
CA GLN A 2 -26.54 -0.19 -14.65
C GLN A 2 -26.85 0.75 -13.48
N LYS A 3 -27.66 1.79 -13.72
CA LYS A 3 -27.98 2.79 -12.68
C LYS A 3 -28.67 2.14 -11.47
N GLU A 4 -29.55 1.17 -11.71
CA GLU A 4 -30.22 0.40 -10.66
C GLU A 4 -29.24 -0.42 -9.81
N GLU A 5 -28.23 -1.06 -10.42
CA GLU A 5 -27.20 -1.78 -9.66
C GLU A 5 -26.45 -0.83 -8.72
N TYR A 6 -26.05 0.36 -9.21
CA TYR A 6 -25.36 1.36 -8.37
C TYR A 6 -26.23 1.84 -7.21
N GLU A 7 -27.53 2.07 -7.44
CA GLU A 7 -28.48 2.47 -6.40
C GLU A 7 -28.69 1.36 -5.36
N GLU A 8 -28.75 0.09 -5.79
CA GLU A 8 -28.83 -1.08 -4.89
C GLU A 8 -27.58 -1.22 -4.02
N TRP A 9 -26.38 -1.04 -4.58
CA TRP A 9 -25.14 -1.05 -3.81
C TRP A 9 -25.05 0.08 -2.80
N MET A 10 -25.57 1.27 -3.13
CA MET A 10 -25.64 2.40 -2.21
C MET A 10 -26.66 2.17 -1.08
N SER A 11 -27.82 1.57 -1.36
CA SER A 11 -28.83 1.30 -0.33
C SER A 11 -28.36 0.27 0.70
N ILE A 12 -27.51 -0.68 0.29
CA ILE A 12 -26.96 -1.69 1.20
C ILE A 12 -26.15 -1.02 2.32
N ASP A 13 -25.39 0.03 2.02
CA ASP A 13 -24.56 0.75 3.01
C ASP A 13 -25.43 1.54 4.01
N GLU A 14 -26.56 2.10 3.55
CA GLU A 14 -27.54 2.79 4.39
C GLU A 14 -28.31 1.83 5.33
N ASP A 15 -28.51 0.58 4.89
CA ASP A 15 -29.17 -0.47 5.66
C ASP A 15 -28.24 -1.20 6.65
N ILE A 16 -26.94 -0.88 6.66
CA ILE A 16 -25.99 -1.46 7.63
C ILE A 16 -26.36 -0.97 9.04
N PRO A 17 -26.62 -1.87 10.00
CA PRO A 17 -26.89 -1.47 11.37
C PRO A 17 -25.71 -0.69 11.95
N VAL A 18 -25.99 0.36 12.71
CA VAL A 18 -24.97 1.18 13.41
C VAL A 18 -24.05 0.31 14.29
N SER A 19 -24.52 -0.83 14.78
CA SER A 19 -23.68 -1.77 15.54
C SER A 19 -22.59 -2.43 14.70
N VAL A 20 -22.84 -2.64 13.39
CA VAL A 20 -21.86 -3.23 12.47
C VAL A 20 -20.80 -2.20 12.10
N THR A 21 -21.20 -0.95 11.84
CA THR A 21 -20.23 0.13 11.58
C THR A 21 -19.37 0.44 12.80
N LEU A 22 -19.96 0.37 14.01
CA LEU A 22 -19.22 0.55 15.26
C LEU A 22 -18.23 -0.59 15.51
N ALA A 23 -18.63 -1.85 15.28
CA ALA A 23 -17.72 -3.00 15.40
C ALA A 23 -16.58 -2.95 14.37
N ASP A 24 -16.86 -2.54 13.13
CA ASP A 24 -15.84 -2.37 12.09
C ASP A 24 -14.84 -1.27 12.48
N LEU A 25 -15.32 -0.16 13.05
CA LEU A 25 -14.47 0.91 13.55
C LEU A 25 -13.58 0.46 14.72
N GLU A 26 -14.13 -0.30 15.68
CA GLU A 26 -13.37 -0.87 16.80
C GLU A 26 -12.29 -1.85 16.32
N ILE A 27 -12.59 -2.66 15.29
CA ILE A 27 -11.62 -3.58 14.67
C ILE A 27 -10.53 -2.78 13.96
N CYS A 28 -10.89 -1.79 13.15
CA CYS A 28 -9.94 -0.92 12.46
C CYS A 28 -9.02 -0.21 13.45
N GLN A 29 -9.58 0.31 14.55
CA GLN A 29 -8.80 0.94 15.60
C GLN A 29 -7.85 -0.06 16.26
N ALA A 30 -8.31 -1.24 16.64
CA ALA A 30 -7.48 -2.26 17.26
C ALA A 30 -6.36 -2.77 16.33
N VAL A 31 -6.61 -2.86 15.02
CA VAL A 31 -5.58 -3.19 14.02
C VAL A 31 -4.57 -2.07 13.88
N CYS A 32 -5.00 -0.81 13.78
CA CYS A 32 -4.12 0.35 13.73
C CYS A 32 -3.23 0.44 14.97
N GLU A 33 -3.80 0.27 16.17
CA GLU A 33 -3.07 0.29 17.44
C GLU A 33 -2.09 -0.88 17.54
N ARG A 34 -2.49 -2.07 17.09
CA ARG A 34 -1.61 -3.23 17.04
C ARG A 34 -0.44 -3.01 16.08
N ASP A 35 -0.69 -2.53 14.87
CA ASP A 35 0.35 -2.26 13.89
C ASP A 35 1.31 -1.16 14.37
N GLN A 36 0.80 -0.15 15.08
CA GLN A 36 1.62 0.89 15.68
C GLN A 36 2.46 0.34 16.84
N ALA A 37 1.89 -0.47 17.72
CA ALA A 37 2.61 -1.14 18.80
C ALA A 37 3.68 -2.12 18.29
N VAL A 38 3.41 -2.81 17.18
CA VAL A 38 4.38 -3.68 16.49
C VAL A 38 5.50 -2.86 15.84
N LYS A 39 5.22 -1.63 15.39
CA LYS A 39 6.22 -0.71 14.83
C LYS A 39 7.06 0.02 15.89
N VAL A 40 6.59 0.13 17.14
CA VAL A 40 7.32 0.85 18.22
C VAL A 40 8.67 0.20 18.55
N ASP A 41 8.84 -1.12 18.36
CA ASP A 41 10.14 -1.79 18.54
C ASP A 41 11.12 -1.57 17.37
N ASN A 42 10.67 -0.95 16.27
CA ASN A 42 11.49 -0.61 15.11
C ASN A 42 11.55 0.91 14.87
N SER A 43 11.03 1.72 15.78
CA SER A 43 11.21 3.18 15.74
C SER A 43 12.60 3.54 16.27
N ASP A 44 13.64 2.95 15.67
CA ASP A 44 14.85 3.72 15.48
C ASP A 44 14.41 4.87 14.57
N GLY A 45 14.66 6.10 14.99
CA GLY A 45 14.25 7.30 14.28
C GLY A 45 15.01 7.45 12.96
N ASP A 46 14.82 6.52 12.03
CA ASP A 46 15.07 6.76 10.62
C ASP A 46 13.92 7.67 10.18
N GLU A 47 14.09 8.95 10.52
CA GLU A 47 13.55 10.05 9.75
C GLU A 47 13.64 9.58 8.31
N CYS A 48 12.50 9.34 7.67
CA CYS A 48 12.47 9.04 6.25
C CYS A 48 13.18 10.23 5.61
N VAL A 49 14.47 10.05 5.34
CA VAL A 49 15.26 11.01 4.59
C VAL A 49 14.45 11.13 3.32
N GLU A 50 13.98 12.35 3.06
CA GLU A 50 13.31 12.69 1.82
C GLU A 50 14.37 12.53 0.71
N GLU A 51 14.69 11.28 0.39
CA GLU A 51 15.55 10.95 -0.72
C GLU A 51 14.76 11.33 -1.95
N ASN A 52 15.35 12.25 -2.72
CA ASN A 52 14.76 12.62 -4.00
C ASN A 52 14.53 11.34 -4.82
N PRO A 53 13.38 11.23 -5.51
CA PRO A 53 13.16 10.09 -6.39
C PRO A 53 14.32 10.00 -7.39
N PRO A 54 14.73 8.77 -7.77
CA PRO A 54 15.87 8.58 -8.65
C PRO A 54 15.67 9.35 -9.95
N THR A 55 16.72 10.05 -10.37
CA THR A 55 16.72 10.82 -11.60
C THR A 55 16.58 9.90 -12.82
N ASN A 56 16.08 10.44 -13.92
CA ASN A 56 15.95 9.69 -15.18
C ASN A 56 17.30 9.08 -15.64
N ALA A 57 18.42 9.73 -15.33
CA ALA A 57 19.76 9.21 -15.64
C ALA A 57 20.12 7.98 -14.80
N GLU A 58 19.79 7.98 -13.51
CA GLU A 58 20.02 6.84 -12.60
C GLU A 58 19.15 5.65 -12.98
N MET A 59 17.89 5.90 -13.37
CA MET A 59 17.01 4.85 -13.87
C MET A 59 17.54 4.21 -15.16
N MET A 60 18.03 5.02 -16.11
CA MET A 60 18.65 4.53 -17.34
C MET A 60 19.89 3.68 -17.08
N GLN A 61 20.74 4.11 -16.14
CA GLN A 61 21.94 3.37 -15.75
C GLN A 61 21.59 2.00 -15.14
N ALA A 62 20.55 1.94 -14.29
CA ALA A 62 20.07 0.69 -13.71
C ALA A 62 19.56 -0.28 -14.79
N LEU A 63 18.84 0.22 -15.80
CA LEU A 63 18.38 -0.57 -16.94
C LEU A 63 19.53 -1.13 -17.78
N ASP A 64 20.56 -0.34 -18.03
CA ASP A 64 21.75 -0.78 -18.78
C ASP A 64 22.52 -1.89 -18.05
N ILE A 65 22.61 -1.79 -16.72
CA ILE A 65 23.21 -2.84 -15.88
C ILE A 65 22.39 -4.13 -15.95
N LEU A 66 21.06 -4.02 -15.81
CA LEU A 66 20.16 -5.16 -15.87
C LEU A 66 20.26 -5.90 -17.20
N LYS A 67 20.25 -5.15 -18.32
CA LYS A 67 20.37 -5.68 -19.68
C LYS A 67 21.69 -6.41 -19.90
N ARG A 68 22.79 -5.88 -19.36
CA ARG A 68 24.10 -6.53 -19.44
C ARG A 68 24.11 -7.84 -18.65
N GLY A 69 23.52 -7.85 -17.45
CA GLY A 69 23.38 -9.05 -16.62
C GLY A 69 22.57 -10.15 -17.30
N GLU A 70 21.46 -9.80 -17.95
CA GLU A 70 20.66 -10.73 -18.77
C GLU A 70 21.49 -11.31 -19.92
N GLN A 71 22.20 -10.47 -20.67
CA GLN A 71 23.01 -10.90 -21.80
C GLN A 71 24.15 -11.86 -21.39
N HIS A 72 24.76 -11.66 -20.21
CA HIS A 72 25.74 -12.59 -19.66
C HIS A 72 25.16 -13.96 -19.30
N ARG A 73 23.89 -14.02 -18.89
CA ARG A 73 23.21 -15.30 -18.58
C ARG A 73 22.73 -16.03 -19.83
N SER A 74 22.44 -15.31 -20.91
CA SER A 74 22.03 -15.90 -22.19
C SER A 74 23.21 -16.41 -23.04
N THR A 75 24.45 -16.10 -22.66
CA THR A 75 25.67 -16.52 -23.36
C THR A 75 26.45 -17.62 -22.62
N SER A 76 25.94 -18.09 -21.47
CA SER A 76 26.48 -19.24 -20.71
C SER A 76 25.81 -20.57 -21.06
#